data_AF-A0A8T5NM24-F1
#
_entry.id   AF-A0A8T5NM24-F1
#
_cell.length_a   1.000
_cell.length_b   1.000
_cell.length_c   1.000
_cell.angle_alpha   90.00
_cell.angle_beta   90.00
_cell.angle_gamma   90.00
#
_symmetry.space_group_name_H-M   'P 1'
#
loop_
_entity.id
_entity.type
_entity.pdbx_description
1 polymer ?
#
loop_
_entity_poly.entity_id
_entity_poly.type
_entity_poly.pdbx_seq_one_letter_code
_entity_poly.pdbx_strand_id
1 'polypeptide(L)'
;MPDIDIHKYAQKIESVKTLVKKSRTSERNKQLIIEFMRDCKTGWGGRKLTDARVNKLIGAIKILSELIEKEWEWVTKEDIKRILSIIDTDPEKGVWAQHDYRLILRKFIVWLRAEHGYPQGYPDREELIRILPIVKYPAEVGKIRINRPDKLKPAEEIPTQVFEEIWFSSDKKEWNGKEWIPTNPDADPQTSGYHITQEFSSFVTTETLLQILVRSPGEINNSVFEEKVIGVDWGDETRWVLVGRTAKNKFYVIDTGVFDDIDTMQHVEKLRLIISRENPKWIICDAGYGKTKNQILMRHYPGRVWSAFTNSGSNIPIWNTINEINGLPLPEDDWQYHVSVNHTAMCENTEAIINRRNLGIYYFPEQAARTDVFIFEISQAEAEEVNTSTGKQRRFDISSAHGYAALSYALLPYAFVQ
;
A
#
# COMPACT_ATOMS: atom_id res chain seq x y z
N MET A 1 -18.52 -5.60 -23.42
CA MET A 1 -19.44 -6.30 -22.49
C MET A 1 -19.61 -5.40 -21.27
N PRO A 2 -20.82 -5.26 -20.69
CA PRO A 2 -20.97 -4.49 -19.46
C PRO A 2 -20.35 -5.24 -18.29
N ASP A 3 -19.63 -4.52 -17.44
CA ASP A 3 -18.96 -5.01 -16.24
C ASP A 3 -19.98 -5.65 -15.27
N ILE A 4 -19.77 -6.91 -14.89
CA ILE A 4 -20.61 -7.61 -13.91
C ILE A 4 -20.12 -7.20 -12.52
N ASP A 5 -20.95 -6.49 -11.73
CA ASP A 5 -20.66 -6.18 -10.32
C ASP A 5 -20.77 -7.47 -9.47
N ILE A 6 -19.69 -8.26 -9.48
CA ILE A 6 -19.55 -9.56 -8.80
C ILE A 6 -19.81 -9.44 -7.28
N HIS A 7 -19.62 -8.24 -6.73
CA HIS A 7 -19.73 -7.99 -5.29
C HIS A 7 -21.05 -7.31 -4.87
N LYS A 8 -21.91 -6.97 -5.83
CA LYS A 8 -23.24 -6.35 -5.62
C LYS A 8 -23.16 -5.13 -4.70
N TYR A 9 -22.16 -4.28 -4.86
CA TYR A 9 -21.89 -3.18 -3.92
C TYR A 9 -23.05 -2.18 -3.84
N ALA A 10 -23.75 -1.94 -4.95
CA ALA A 10 -24.96 -1.14 -4.97
C ALA A 10 -26.07 -1.74 -4.07
N GLN A 11 -26.25 -3.06 -4.11
CA GLN A 11 -27.22 -3.76 -3.26
C GLN A 11 -26.80 -3.73 -1.78
N LYS A 12 -25.50 -3.92 -1.49
CA LYS A 12 -24.97 -3.86 -0.12
C LYS A 12 -25.17 -2.48 0.53
N ILE A 13 -25.07 -1.40 -0.23
CA ILE A 13 -25.32 -0.05 0.28
C ILE A 13 -26.78 0.18 0.61
N GLU A 14 -27.71 -0.32 -0.23
CA GLU A 14 -29.13 -0.28 0.10
C GLU A 14 -29.47 -1.16 1.30
N SER A 15 -28.81 -2.30 1.46
CA SER A 15 -28.93 -3.13 2.67
C SER A 15 -28.48 -2.37 3.92
N VAL A 16 -27.34 -1.68 3.87
CA VAL A 16 -26.81 -0.91 5.00
C VAL A 16 -27.72 0.27 5.34
N LYS A 17 -28.21 1.02 4.35
CA LYS A 17 -29.24 2.06 4.57
C LYS A 17 -30.46 1.48 5.26
N THR A 18 -30.91 0.31 4.84
CA THR A 18 -32.06 -0.38 5.44
C THR A 18 -31.76 -0.77 6.89
N LEU A 19 -30.56 -1.25 7.20
CA LEU A 19 -30.14 -1.60 8.56
C LEU A 19 -30.03 -0.38 9.47
N VAL A 20 -29.55 0.76 8.96
CA VAL A 20 -29.54 2.03 9.71
C VAL A 20 -30.96 2.49 9.99
N LYS A 21 -31.86 2.46 8.99
CA LYS A 21 -33.27 2.83 9.18
C LYS A 21 -33.97 1.98 10.25
N LYS A 22 -33.63 0.68 10.32
CA LYS A 22 -34.16 -0.28 11.31
C LYS A 22 -33.44 -0.28 12.66
N SER A 23 -32.36 0.50 12.81
CA SER A 23 -31.59 0.55 14.07
C SER A 23 -32.39 1.18 15.21
N ARG A 24 -31.99 0.87 16.46
CA ARG A 24 -32.67 1.36 17.68
C ARG A 24 -32.30 2.79 18.07
N THR A 25 -31.43 3.46 17.31
CA THR A 25 -31.01 4.85 17.60
C THR A 25 -32.09 5.87 17.17
N SER A 26 -31.92 7.14 17.54
CA SER A 26 -32.88 8.21 17.20
C SER A 26 -32.97 8.47 15.69
N GLU A 27 -34.08 9.01 15.21
CA GLU A 27 -34.23 9.40 13.80
C GLU A 27 -33.18 10.44 13.36
N ARG A 28 -32.82 11.36 14.25
CA ARG A 28 -31.75 12.33 13.99
C ARG A 28 -30.40 11.64 13.79
N ASN A 29 -30.06 10.66 14.63
CA ASN A 29 -28.83 9.88 14.47
C ASN A 29 -28.84 9.08 13.16
N LYS A 30 -29.98 8.46 12.80
CA LYS A 30 -30.12 7.76 11.50
C LYS A 30 -29.86 8.70 10.33
N GLN A 31 -30.39 9.92 10.38
CA GLN A 31 -30.15 10.93 9.35
C GLN A 31 -28.67 11.29 9.24
N LEU A 32 -28.01 11.61 10.37
CA LEU A 32 -26.59 11.96 10.40
C LEU A 32 -25.70 10.85 9.85
N ILE A 33 -26.02 9.58 10.15
CA ILE A 33 -25.28 8.43 9.59
C ILE A 33 -25.42 8.36 8.07
N ILE A 34 -26.62 8.62 7.54
CA ILE A 34 -26.89 8.59 6.08
C ILE A 34 -26.21 9.77 5.38
N GLU A 35 -26.18 10.94 6.01
CA GLU A 35 -25.46 12.12 5.50
C GLU A 35 -23.95 11.85 5.47
N PHE A 36 -23.36 11.35 6.56
CA PHE A 36 -21.95 10.96 6.60
C PHE A 36 -21.57 9.93 5.54
N MET A 37 -22.45 8.95 5.32
CA MET A 37 -22.27 7.94 4.26
C MET A 37 -22.19 8.60 2.89
N ARG A 38 -23.08 9.56 2.60
CA ARG A 38 -23.10 10.29 1.32
C ARG A 38 -21.78 11.04 1.13
N ASP A 39 -21.31 11.74 2.16
CA ASP A 39 -20.10 12.55 2.09
C ASP A 39 -18.84 11.69 1.91
N CYS A 40 -18.77 10.54 2.59
CA CYS A 40 -17.72 9.56 2.37
C CYS A 40 -17.68 9.03 0.92
N LYS A 41 -18.85 8.89 0.27
CA LYS A 41 -18.96 8.42 -1.12
C LYS A 41 -18.67 9.51 -2.15
N THR A 42 -18.96 10.76 -1.85
CA THR A 42 -18.67 11.89 -2.75
C THR A 42 -17.23 12.37 -2.59
N GLY A 43 -16.58 12.06 -1.46
CA GLY A 43 -15.28 12.66 -1.11
C GLY A 43 -15.44 14.07 -0.56
N TRP A 44 -16.61 14.43 -0.04
CA TRP A 44 -16.79 15.72 0.61
C TRP A 44 -15.91 15.79 1.87
N GLY A 45 -15.07 16.83 1.98
CA GLY A 45 -14.11 16.98 3.07
C GLY A 45 -12.93 15.98 3.07
N GLY A 46 -12.68 15.23 1.98
CA GLY A 46 -11.55 14.30 1.91
C GLY A 46 -11.47 13.42 0.65
N ARG A 47 -10.80 12.27 0.74
CA ARG A 47 -10.75 11.29 -0.37
C ARG A 47 -12.05 10.49 -0.43
N LYS A 48 -12.61 10.35 -1.64
CA LYS A 48 -13.69 9.40 -1.94
C LYS A 48 -13.34 7.99 -1.47
N LEU A 49 -14.25 7.36 -0.72
CA LEU A 49 -14.05 6.01 -0.19
C LEU A 49 -14.69 4.94 -1.09
N THR A 50 -14.11 3.73 -1.06
CA THR A 50 -14.70 2.56 -1.70
C THR A 50 -15.94 2.09 -0.93
N ASP A 51 -16.88 1.45 -1.63
CA ASP A 51 -18.13 0.98 -1.05
C ASP A 51 -17.90 0.00 0.13
N ALA A 52 -16.85 -0.83 0.07
CA ALA A 52 -16.45 -1.70 1.18
C ALA A 52 -16.04 -0.92 2.44
N ARG A 53 -15.27 0.17 2.28
CA ARG A 53 -14.84 1.02 3.41
C ARG A 53 -16.03 1.80 3.99
N VAL A 54 -16.91 2.30 3.14
CA VAL A 54 -18.15 2.96 3.55
C VAL A 54 -19.02 1.99 4.36
N ASN A 55 -19.20 0.77 3.88
CA ASN A 55 -19.98 -0.24 4.58
C ASN A 55 -19.44 -0.52 5.99
N LYS A 56 -18.12 -0.72 6.14
CA LYS A 56 -17.47 -0.90 7.44
C LYS A 56 -17.69 0.29 8.38
N LEU A 57 -17.54 1.52 7.87
CA LEU A 57 -17.76 2.74 8.64
C LEU A 57 -19.18 2.82 9.17
N ILE A 58 -20.17 2.66 8.28
CA ILE A 58 -21.58 2.81 8.65
C ILE A 58 -22.05 1.69 9.57
N GLY A 59 -21.61 0.45 9.34
CA GLY A 59 -21.90 -0.67 10.25
C GLY A 59 -21.39 -0.40 11.67
N ALA A 60 -20.15 0.09 11.81
CA ALA A 60 -19.60 0.45 13.10
C ALA A 60 -20.33 1.63 13.75
N ILE A 61 -20.61 2.71 13.00
CA ILE A 61 -21.31 3.89 13.54
C ILE A 61 -22.72 3.53 13.98
N LYS A 62 -23.45 2.68 13.25
CA LYS A 62 -24.76 2.15 13.69
C LYS A 62 -24.64 1.54 15.08
N ILE A 63 -23.68 0.63 15.29
CA ILE A 63 -23.47 -0.04 16.58
C ILE A 63 -23.15 1.00 17.65
N LEU A 64 -22.22 1.93 17.38
CA LEU A 64 -21.88 3.01 18.31
C LEU A 64 -23.11 3.88 18.67
N SER A 65 -24.01 4.08 17.72
CA SER A 65 -25.24 4.87 17.89
C SER A 65 -26.30 4.16 18.73
N GLU A 66 -26.24 2.83 18.79
CA GLU A 66 -27.10 2.01 19.64
C GLU A 66 -26.55 1.89 21.07
N LEU A 67 -25.26 2.19 21.28
CA LEU A 67 -24.63 2.24 22.61
C LEU A 67 -24.89 3.55 23.37
N ILE A 68 -25.46 4.55 22.70
CA ILE A 68 -25.71 5.86 23.29
C ILE A 68 -27.17 6.28 23.13
N GLU A 69 -27.84 6.54 24.24
CA GLU A 69 -29.22 7.05 24.30
C GLU A 69 -29.28 8.57 24.06
N LYS A 70 -28.36 9.10 23.26
CA LYS A 70 -28.21 10.54 23.02
C LYS A 70 -28.03 10.80 21.54
N GLU A 71 -28.51 11.96 21.10
CA GLU A 71 -28.21 12.46 19.76
C GLU A 71 -26.73 12.78 19.64
N TRP A 72 -26.14 12.43 18.49
CA TRP A 72 -24.72 12.62 18.20
C TRP A 72 -24.28 14.07 18.33
N GLU A 73 -25.13 15.03 17.97
CA GLU A 73 -24.85 16.46 18.09
C GLU A 73 -24.57 16.90 19.53
N TRP A 74 -25.09 16.16 20.51
CA TRP A 74 -24.98 16.46 21.93
C TRP A 74 -23.95 15.62 22.68
N VAL A 75 -23.20 14.73 22.01
CA VAL A 75 -22.25 13.84 22.69
C VAL A 75 -21.07 14.60 23.26
N THR A 76 -20.86 14.45 24.56
CA THR A 76 -19.75 15.09 25.27
C THR A 76 -18.53 14.19 25.32
N LYS A 77 -17.41 14.73 25.81
CA LYS A 77 -16.21 13.94 26.10
C LYS A 77 -16.48 12.78 27.07
N GLU A 78 -17.35 12.95 28.06
CA GLU A 78 -17.71 11.88 28.99
C GLU A 78 -18.55 10.79 28.32
N ASP A 79 -19.42 11.17 27.39
CA ASP A 79 -20.17 10.21 26.58
C ASP A 79 -19.24 9.38 25.68
N ILE A 80 -18.25 10.02 25.04
CA ILE A 80 -17.21 9.32 24.26
C ILE A 80 -16.41 8.35 25.14
N LYS A 81 -16.02 8.73 26.36
CA LYS A 81 -15.33 7.83 27.28
C LYS A 81 -16.19 6.62 27.65
N ARG A 82 -17.49 6.81 27.86
CA ARG A 82 -18.44 5.71 28.15
C ARG A 82 -18.50 4.74 26.97
N ILE A 83 -18.63 5.25 25.75
CA ILE A 83 -18.61 4.44 24.52
C ILE A 83 -17.31 3.62 24.44
N LEU A 84 -16.16 4.27 24.62
CA LEU A 84 -14.87 3.59 24.57
C LEU A 84 -14.74 2.53 25.66
N SER A 85 -15.20 2.81 26.88
CA SER A 85 -15.21 1.83 27.97
C SER A 85 -16.00 0.59 27.58
N ILE A 86 -17.20 0.74 27.01
CA ILE A 86 -18.03 -0.40 26.57
C ILE A 86 -17.30 -1.24 25.53
N ILE A 87 -16.65 -0.58 24.56
CA ILE A 87 -15.93 -1.24 23.47
C ILE A 87 -14.69 -1.98 23.99
N ASP A 88 -13.95 -1.38 24.90
CA ASP A 88 -12.72 -1.94 25.46
C ASP A 88 -12.99 -3.12 26.40
N THR A 89 -14.14 -3.13 27.08
CA THR A 89 -14.54 -4.21 28.00
C THR A 89 -15.34 -5.32 27.33
N ASP A 90 -15.68 -5.19 26.05
CA ASP A 90 -16.46 -6.18 25.33
C ASP A 90 -15.59 -7.41 25.01
N PRO A 91 -15.89 -8.60 25.59
CA PRO A 91 -15.07 -9.80 25.39
C PRO A 91 -15.14 -10.35 23.95
N GLU A 92 -16.16 -10.00 23.17
CA GLU A 92 -16.27 -10.41 21.77
C GLU A 92 -15.43 -9.52 20.85
N LYS A 93 -15.00 -8.35 21.32
CA LYS A 93 -14.22 -7.40 20.52
C LYS A 93 -12.73 -7.55 20.81
N GLY A 94 -12.04 -8.24 19.91
CA GLY A 94 -10.57 -8.27 19.89
C GLY A 94 -9.95 -6.87 19.71
N VAL A 95 -8.67 -6.73 20.06
CA VAL A 95 -7.94 -5.45 20.08
C VAL A 95 -8.01 -4.70 18.74
N TRP A 96 -8.08 -5.43 17.61
CA TRP A 96 -8.30 -4.86 16.27
C TRP A 96 -9.67 -4.24 16.07
N ALA A 97 -10.73 -4.92 16.54
CA ALA A 97 -12.07 -4.35 16.51
C ALA A 97 -12.13 -3.07 17.36
N GLN A 98 -11.56 -3.09 18.56
CA GLN A 98 -11.47 -1.93 19.45
C GLN A 98 -10.74 -0.74 18.79
N HIS A 99 -9.59 -1.02 18.15
CA HIS A 99 -8.85 -0.04 17.37
C HIS A 99 -9.71 0.58 16.25
N ASP A 100 -10.40 -0.25 15.48
CA ASP A 100 -11.22 0.21 14.37
C ASP A 100 -12.39 1.08 14.85
N TYR A 101 -13.09 0.67 15.91
CA TYR A 101 -14.15 1.49 16.48
C TYR A 101 -13.65 2.87 16.92
N ARG A 102 -12.48 2.97 17.54
CA ARG A 102 -11.89 4.26 17.95
C ARG A 102 -11.61 5.16 16.74
N LEU A 103 -11.06 4.59 15.67
CA LEU A 103 -10.74 5.30 14.44
C LEU A 103 -12.00 5.79 13.73
N ILE A 104 -13.01 4.93 13.65
CA ILE A 104 -14.30 5.24 13.04
C ILE A 104 -15.05 6.31 13.85
N LEU A 105 -15.10 6.17 15.18
CA LEU A 105 -15.72 7.14 16.08
C LEU A 105 -15.07 8.52 15.94
N ARG A 106 -13.72 8.60 15.96
CA ARG A 106 -13.01 9.86 15.74
C ARG A 106 -13.40 10.47 14.40
N LYS A 107 -13.37 9.69 13.33
CA LYS A 107 -13.65 10.18 11.99
C LYS A 107 -15.07 10.76 11.88
N PHE A 108 -16.05 10.07 12.48
CA PHE A 108 -17.43 10.51 12.49
C PHE A 108 -17.63 11.81 13.27
N ILE A 109 -17.04 11.94 14.47
CA ILE A 109 -17.16 13.17 15.27
C ILE A 109 -16.46 14.36 14.62
N VAL A 110 -15.30 14.13 13.99
CA VAL A 110 -14.60 15.18 13.22
C VAL A 110 -15.49 15.71 12.10
N TRP A 111 -16.09 14.82 11.31
CA TRP A 111 -17.04 15.21 10.27
C TRP A 111 -18.26 15.93 10.84
N LEU A 112 -18.88 15.38 11.88
CA LEU A 112 -20.08 15.94 12.51
C LEU A 112 -19.86 17.40 12.96
N ARG A 113 -18.72 17.66 13.61
CA ARG A 113 -18.38 19.01 14.09
C ARG A 113 -18.00 19.95 12.96
N ALA A 114 -17.41 19.45 11.88
CA ALA A 114 -17.11 20.28 10.72
C ALA A 114 -18.39 20.72 9.99
N GLU A 115 -19.35 19.81 9.79
CA GLU A 115 -20.57 20.09 9.01
C GLU A 115 -21.68 20.76 9.84
N HIS A 116 -21.87 20.34 11.10
CA HIS A 116 -23.00 20.78 11.92
C HIS A 116 -22.58 21.64 13.13
N GLY A 117 -21.29 21.74 13.42
CA GLY A 117 -20.78 22.48 14.57
C GLY A 117 -21.29 21.96 15.91
N TYR A 118 -21.53 22.89 16.83
CA TYR A 118 -22.04 22.63 18.17
C TYR A 118 -23.43 23.25 18.34
N PRO A 119 -24.44 22.47 18.80
CA PRO A 119 -25.82 22.96 18.93
C PRO A 119 -25.91 24.07 19.98
N GLN A 120 -26.94 24.92 19.87
CA GLN A 120 -27.20 25.98 20.85
C GLN A 120 -27.51 25.35 22.22
N GLY A 121 -26.76 25.75 23.26
CA GLY A 121 -26.86 25.15 24.59
C GLY A 121 -25.87 24.02 24.88
N TYR A 122 -25.01 23.67 23.92
CA TYR A 122 -23.93 22.71 24.16
C TYR A 122 -22.92 23.24 25.20
N PRO A 123 -22.42 22.41 26.13
CA PRO A 123 -21.44 22.85 27.13
C PRO A 123 -20.19 23.46 26.49
N ASP A 124 -19.74 24.61 27.00
CA ASP A 124 -18.54 25.32 26.53
C ASP A 124 -18.56 25.68 25.02
N ARG A 125 -19.76 25.78 24.42
CA ARG A 125 -19.97 26.00 22.98
C ARG A 125 -19.10 27.11 22.39
N GLU A 126 -19.10 28.29 23.00
CA GLU A 126 -18.41 29.47 22.44
C GLU A 126 -16.89 29.25 22.36
N GLU A 127 -16.31 28.61 23.38
CA GLU A 127 -14.90 28.25 23.37
C GLU A 127 -14.62 27.18 22.32
N LEU A 128 -15.46 26.14 22.25
CA LEU A 128 -15.31 25.04 21.31
C LEU A 128 -15.38 25.51 19.85
N ILE A 129 -16.33 26.39 19.52
CA ILE A 129 -16.44 26.99 18.18
C ILE A 129 -15.20 27.84 17.87
N ARG A 130 -14.70 28.62 18.83
CA ARG A 130 -13.50 29.43 18.64
C ARG A 130 -12.27 28.59 18.35
N ILE A 131 -12.10 27.44 19.00
CA ILE A 131 -10.90 26.61 18.83
C ILE A 131 -11.02 25.60 17.68
N LEU A 132 -12.24 25.24 17.25
CA LEU A 132 -12.48 24.20 16.25
C LEU A 132 -11.66 24.37 14.95
N PRO A 133 -11.49 25.59 14.39
CA PRO A 133 -10.64 25.79 13.20
C PRO A 133 -9.14 25.65 13.45
N ILE A 134 -8.71 25.72 14.72
CA ILE A 134 -7.30 25.77 15.14
C ILE A 134 -6.81 24.37 15.52
N VAL A 135 -7.68 23.57 16.12
CA VAL A 135 -7.32 22.23 16.61
C VAL A 135 -7.47 21.18 15.53
N LYS A 136 -6.56 20.21 15.51
CA LYS A 136 -6.60 19.10 14.55
C LYS A 136 -7.87 18.23 14.68
N TYR A 137 -8.41 18.13 15.89
CA TYR A 137 -9.56 17.30 16.21
C TYR A 137 -10.46 17.98 17.25
N PRO A 138 -11.79 17.78 17.21
CA PRO A 138 -12.71 18.24 18.23
C PRO A 138 -12.34 17.75 19.64
N ALA A 139 -12.70 18.53 20.65
CA ALA A 139 -12.30 18.29 22.05
C ALA A 139 -12.71 16.90 22.58
N GLU A 140 -13.82 16.37 22.09
CA GLU A 140 -14.39 15.07 22.49
C GLU A 140 -13.50 13.90 22.08
N VAL A 141 -12.80 14.03 20.95
CA VAL A 141 -12.02 12.92 20.34
C VAL A 141 -10.53 13.20 20.24
N GLY A 142 -10.10 14.44 20.50
CA GLY A 142 -8.70 14.86 20.39
C GLY A 142 -7.75 14.14 21.33
N LYS A 143 -8.24 13.64 22.48
CA LYS A 143 -7.45 12.86 23.46
C LYS A 143 -7.56 11.34 23.31
N ILE A 144 -8.34 10.83 22.35
CA ILE A 144 -8.42 9.38 22.12
C ILE A 144 -7.02 8.88 21.75
N ARG A 145 -6.51 7.86 22.43
CA ARG A 145 -5.31 7.16 21.98
C ARG A 145 -5.75 6.03 21.05
N ILE A 146 -5.21 6.03 19.84
CA ILE A 146 -5.43 4.96 18.86
C ILE A 146 -4.08 4.31 18.66
N ASN A 147 -3.72 3.45 19.60
CA ASN A 147 -2.52 2.63 19.48
C ASN A 147 -2.85 1.50 18.54
N ARG A 148 -1.97 1.23 17.57
CA ARG A 148 -2.11 0.02 16.76
C ARG A 148 -1.94 -1.17 17.69
N PRO A 149 -2.89 -2.13 17.70
CA PRO A 149 -2.68 -3.39 18.39
C PRO A 149 -1.40 -4.05 17.86
N ASP A 150 -0.62 -4.69 18.73
CA ASP A 150 0.48 -5.53 18.29
C ASP A 150 -0.08 -6.65 17.40
N LYS A 151 0.50 -6.81 16.22
CA LYS A 151 -0.09 -7.62 15.15
C LYS A 151 0.05 -9.11 15.35
N LEU A 152 0.89 -9.59 16.27
CA LEU A 152 1.29 -10.98 16.29
C LEU A 152 1.41 -11.48 17.72
N LYS A 153 0.65 -12.54 18.04
CA LYS A 153 1.16 -13.50 19.02
C LYS A 153 2.48 -14.06 18.45
N PRO A 154 3.51 -14.28 19.28
CA PRO A 154 4.69 -15.04 18.86
C PRO A 154 4.28 -16.31 18.12
N ALA A 155 5.06 -16.72 17.11
CA ALA A 155 4.76 -17.95 16.36
C ALA A 155 4.65 -19.17 17.29
N GLU A 156 5.39 -19.15 18.41
CA GLU A 156 5.35 -20.16 19.47
C GLU A 156 4.04 -20.17 20.28
N GLU A 157 3.28 -19.07 20.28
CA GLU A 157 2.02 -18.88 21.01
C GLU A 157 0.76 -19.07 20.13
N ILE A 158 0.94 -19.37 18.84
CA ILE A 158 -0.16 -19.77 17.95
C ILE A 158 -0.28 -21.29 18.07
N PRO A 159 -1.30 -21.84 18.75
CA PRO A 159 -1.48 -23.28 18.82
C PRO A 159 -1.68 -23.78 17.38
N THR A 160 -0.87 -24.75 16.95
CA THR A 160 -0.92 -25.37 15.61
C THR A 160 -2.33 -25.83 15.23
N GLN A 161 -3.14 -26.23 16.23
CA GLN A 161 -4.55 -26.56 16.10
C GLN A 161 -5.42 -25.41 15.57
N VAL A 162 -5.21 -24.17 16.00
CA VAL A 162 -6.06 -23.03 15.60
C VAL A 162 -5.79 -22.62 14.16
N PHE A 163 -4.53 -22.69 13.71
CA PHE A 163 -4.20 -22.46 12.30
C PHE A 163 -4.81 -23.55 11.41
N GLU A 164 -4.67 -24.82 11.79
CA GLU A 164 -5.27 -25.92 11.05
C GLU A 164 -6.80 -25.78 11.01
N GLU A 165 -7.45 -25.49 12.14
CA GLU A 165 -8.90 -25.25 12.21
C GLU A 165 -9.35 -24.09 11.30
N ILE A 166 -8.64 -22.95 11.31
CA ILE A 166 -8.93 -21.80 10.43
C ILE A 166 -8.68 -22.15 8.96
N TRP A 167 -7.59 -22.85 8.66
CA TRP A 167 -7.25 -23.26 7.29
C TRP A 167 -8.25 -24.27 6.72
N PHE A 168 -8.62 -25.28 7.49
CA PHE A 168 -9.59 -26.31 7.10
C PHE A 168 -11.03 -25.77 7.03
N SER A 169 -11.36 -24.72 7.79
CA SER A 169 -12.64 -24.01 7.70
C SER A 169 -12.66 -22.87 6.68
N SER A 170 -11.54 -22.54 6.03
CA SER A 170 -11.47 -21.47 5.05
C SER A 170 -11.94 -21.90 3.65
N ASP A 171 -12.27 -20.93 2.79
CA ASP A 171 -12.73 -21.16 1.42
C ASP A 171 -11.67 -21.67 0.42
N LYS A 172 -10.39 -21.72 0.83
CA LYS A 172 -9.26 -22.28 0.06
C LYS A 172 -9.27 -21.84 -1.40
N LYS A 173 -9.51 -20.56 -1.65
CA LYS A 173 -9.60 -19.98 -2.98
C LYS A 173 -8.37 -20.31 -3.82
N GLU A 174 -8.59 -20.81 -5.03
CA GLU A 174 -7.59 -21.01 -6.07
C GLU A 174 -7.82 -20.01 -7.21
N TRP A 175 -6.74 -19.52 -7.81
CA TRP A 175 -6.84 -18.58 -8.92
C TRP A 175 -7.08 -19.34 -10.23
N ASN A 176 -8.10 -19.00 -11.01
CA ASN A 176 -8.37 -19.70 -12.29
C ASN A 176 -7.79 -18.99 -13.53
N GLY A 177 -6.92 -17.99 -13.34
CA GLY A 177 -6.44 -17.11 -14.41
C GLY A 177 -7.30 -15.85 -14.63
N LYS A 178 -8.41 -15.69 -13.91
CA LYS A 178 -9.33 -14.55 -14.04
C LYS A 178 -9.89 -14.07 -12.70
N GLU A 179 -10.20 -14.99 -11.79
CA GLU A 179 -10.76 -14.73 -10.48
C GLU A 179 -10.36 -15.81 -9.47
N TRP A 180 -10.47 -15.48 -8.18
CA TRP A 180 -10.23 -16.41 -7.08
C TRP A 180 -11.48 -17.25 -6.83
N ILE A 181 -11.44 -18.54 -7.17
CA ILE A 181 -12.54 -19.48 -6.99
C ILE A 181 -12.40 -20.22 -5.65
N PRO A 182 -13.39 -20.13 -4.74
CA PRO A 182 -13.47 -21.00 -3.57
C PRO A 182 -13.41 -22.49 -3.94
N THR A 183 -12.51 -23.25 -3.33
CA THR A 183 -12.41 -24.70 -3.60
C THR A 183 -12.87 -25.57 -2.44
N ASN A 184 -13.07 -24.97 -1.26
CA ASN A 184 -13.66 -25.66 -0.10
C ASN A 184 -15.16 -25.35 0.00
N PRO A 185 -16.06 -26.31 -0.32
CA PRO A 185 -17.50 -26.09 -0.27
C PRO A 185 -18.04 -25.98 1.16
N ASP A 186 -17.32 -26.50 2.15
CA ASP A 186 -17.71 -26.52 3.56
C ASP A 186 -17.12 -25.34 4.36
N ALA A 187 -16.64 -24.32 3.65
CA ALA A 187 -15.98 -23.18 4.26
C ALA A 187 -16.94 -22.30 5.06
N ASP A 188 -16.43 -21.78 6.18
CA ASP A 188 -17.07 -20.67 6.89
C ASP A 188 -17.12 -19.44 5.96
N PRO A 189 -18.31 -18.88 5.69
CA PRO A 189 -18.47 -17.70 4.83
C PRO A 189 -17.67 -16.46 5.27
N GLN A 190 -17.21 -16.42 6.51
CA GLN A 190 -16.43 -15.32 7.07
C GLN A 190 -14.91 -15.52 6.96
N THR A 191 -14.46 -16.73 6.62
CA THR A 191 -13.06 -17.12 6.67
C THR A 191 -12.56 -17.44 5.27
N SER A 192 -11.71 -16.57 4.73
CA SER A 192 -11.10 -16.77 3.42
C SER A 192 -9.66 -17.24 3.56
N GLY A 193 -9.32 -18.30 2.84
CA GLY A 193 -7.98 -18.88 2.79
C GLY A 193 -7.58 -19.03 1.34
N TYR A 194 -6.33 -18.75 1.01
CA TYR A 194 -5.86 -18.77 -0.37
C TYR A 194 -4.97 -19.99 -0.55
N HIS A 195 -5.41 -20.91 -1.39
CA HIS A 195 -4.67 -22.12 -1.71
C HIS A 195 -3.64 -21.78 -2.79
N ILE A 196 -2.46 -21.43 -2.33
CA ILE A 196 -1.33 -21.04 -3.18
C ILE A 196 -0.56 -22.32 -3.58
N THR A 197 -1.25 -23.24 -4.24
CA THR A 197 -0.62 -24.44 -4.86
C THR A 197 -0.44 -24.28 -6.37
N GLN A 198 -0.71 -23.10 -6.92
CA GLN A 198 -0.27 -22.80 -8.27
C GLN A 198 1.23 -22.56 -8.25
N GLU A 199 1.92 -23.21 -9.19
CA GLU A 199 3.31 -22.93 -9.52
C GLU A 199 3.41 -21.42 -9.82
N PHE A 200 3.92 -20.66 -8.85
CA PHE A 200 4.55 -19.38 -9.13
C PHE A 200 5.66 -19.60 -10.16
N SER A 201 6.23 -18.52 -10.71
CA SER A 201 7.45 -18.63 -11.51
C SER A 201 8.42 -19.62 -10.84
N SER A 202 9.07 -20.46 -11.63
CA SER A 202 9.77 -21.68 -11.17
C SER A 202 10.83 -21.51 -10.06
N PHE A 203 11.10 -20.27 -9.66
CA PHE A 203 12.06 -19.85 -8.65
C PHE A 203 11.45 -19.06 -7.46
N VAL A 204 10.18 -18.64 -7.49
CA VAL A 204 9.53 -17.95 -6.35
C VAL A 204 8.68 -18.96 -5.58
N THR A 205 9.20 -19.47 -4.46
CA THR A 205 8.45 -20.41 -3.61
C THR A 205 7.57 -19.67 -2.59
N THR A 206 6.52 -20.34 -2.08
CA THR A 206 5.71 -19.87 -0.93
C THR A 206 6.59 -19.53 0.29
N GLU A 207 7.68 -20.26 0.48
CA GLU A 207 8.65 -20.01 1.55
C GLU A 207 9.50 -18.75 1.29
N THR A 208 9.82 -18.44 0.02
CA THR A 208 10.45 -17.18 -0.40
C THR A 208 9.54 -15.98 -0.09
N LEU A 209 8.24 -16.09 -0.38
CA LEU A 209 7.25 -15.02 -0.12
C LEU A 209 7.06 -14.74 1.38
N LEU A 210 6.96 -15.79 2.20
CA LEU A 210 6.84 -15.66 3.66
C LEU A 210 8.07 -15.00 4.31
N GLN A 211 9.26 -15.18 3.73
CA GLN A 211 10.51 -14.59 4.23
C GLN A 211 10.67 -13.12 3.82
N ILE A 212 10.18 -12.75 2.63
CA ILE A 212 10.12 -11.37 2.15
C ILE A 212 9.18 -10.53 3.05
N LEU A 213 8.12 -11.14 3.59
CA LEU A 213 7.02 -10.48 4.30
C LEU A 213 7.29 -10.10 5.78
N VAL A 214 8.36 -10.56 6.44
CA VAL A 214 8.49 -10.40 7.90
C VAL A 214 9.89 -9.95 8.35
N ARG A 215 10.06 -8.64 8.60
CA ARG A 215 10.95 -8.12 9.66
C ARG A 215 10.32 -6.89 10.33
N SER A 216 10.35 -6.88 11.66
CA SER A 216 9.70 -5.86 12.48
C SER A 216 10.47 -4.53 12.51
N PRO A 217 9.79 -3.38 12.73
CA PRO A 217 10.42 -2.06 12.89
C PRO A 217 11.40 -1.95 14.07
N GLY A 218 11.42 -2.92 14.99
CA GLY A 218 12.29 -2.90 16.17
C GLY A 218 13.80 -2.99 15.86
N GLU A 219 14.18 -3.45 14.67
CA GLU A 219 15.59 -3.56 14.27
C GLU A 219 16.13 -2.33 13.51
N ILE A 220 15.29 -1.42 13.02
CA ILE A 220 15.72 -0.46 11.98
C ILE A 220 15.11 0.93 12.21
N ASN A 221 15.87 1.78 12.89
CA ASN A 221 15.65 3.23 12.91
C ASN A 221 16.10 3.82 11.56
N ASN A 222 15.56 4.96 11.11
CA ASN A 222 15.87 5.57 9.79
C ASN A 222 17.36 5.90 9.54
N SER A 223 18.22 5.76 10.56
CA SER A 223 19.69 5.86 10.49
C SER A 223 20.42 4.58 10.06
N VAL A 224 19.71 3.51 9.68
CA VAL A 224 20.29 2.16 9.49
C VAL A 224 20.59 1.82 8.03
N PHE A 225 20.02 2.55 7.06
CA PHE A 225 20.36 2.37 5.64
C PHE A 225 21.51 3.32 5.27
N GLU A 226 22.61 2.76 4.75
CA GLU A 226 23.73 3.53 4.22
C GLU A 226 23.32 4.28 2.95
N GLU A 227 22.53 3.60 2.12
CA GLU A 227 22.12 4.10 0.81
C GLU A 227 20.66 3.74 0.54
N LYS A 228 19.97 4.62 -0.17
CA LYS A 228 18.65 4.35 -0.73
C LYS A 228 18.68 4.54 -2.23
N VAL A 229 17.91 3.73 -2.95
CA VAL A 229 17.77 3.79 -4.40
C VAL A 229 16.30 3.75 -4.74
N ILE A 230 15.87 4.56 -5.71
CA ILE A 230 14.56 4.42 -6.33
C ILE A 230 14.74 3.79 -7.71
N GLY A 231 14.00 2.73 -7.98
CA GLY A 231 13.81 2.21 -9.33
C GLY A 231 12.45 2.63 -9.87
N VAL A 232 12.38 2.98 -11.15
CA VAL A 232 11.16 3.47 -11.80
C VAL A 232 10.96 2.77 -13.13
N ASP A 233 9.77 2.22 -13.34
CA ASP A 233 9.32 1.70 -14.62
C ASP A 233 8.20 2.58 -15.15
N TRP A 234 8.45 3.23 -16.29
CA TRP A 234 7.52 4.20 -16.87
C TRP A 234 6.48 3.52 -17.75
N GLY A 235 5.25 3.98 -17.65
CA GLY A 235 4.14 3.57 -18.52
C GLY A 235 2.95 4.49 -18.32
N ASP A 236 1.81 4.08 -18.90
CA ASP A 236 0.51 4.71 -18.60
C ASP A 236 0.22 4.65 -17.10
N GLU A 237 0.62 3.55 -16.46
CA GLU A 237 0.83 3.50 -15.01
C GLU A 237 2.32 3.39 -14.71
N THR A 238 2.86 4.29 -13.91
CA THR A 238 4.26 4.25 -13.49
C THR A 238 4.42 3.47 -12.20
N ARG A 239 5.26 2.44 -12.21
CA ARG A 239 5.68 1.71 -11.00
C ARG A 239 6.97 2.30 -10.47
N TRP A 240 7.07 2.40 -9.14
CA TRP A 240 8.31 2.80 -8.49
C TRP A 240 8.53 1.99 -7.22
N VAL A 241 9.80 1.72 -6.92
CA VAL A 241 10.22 0.94 -5.76
C VAL A 241 11.38 1.66 -5.09
N LEU A 242 11.26 1.93 -3.79
CA LEU A 242 12.33 2.47 -2.96
C LEU A 242 13.00 1.33 -2.22
N VAL A 243 14.30 1.14 -2.45
CA VAL A 243 15.12 0.12 -1.78
C VAL A 243 16.16 0.80 -0.89
N GLY A 244 16.29 0.33 0.35
CA GLY A 244 17.38 0.68 1.26
C GLY A 244 18.41 -0.42 1.35
N ARG A 245 19.69 -0.06 1.42
CA ARG A 245 20.81 -0.97 1.68
C ARG A 245 21.40 -0.71 3.06
N THR A 246 21.59 -1.76 3.84
CA THR A 246 22.28 -1.72 5.14
C THR A 246 23.80 -1.92 4.97
N ALA A 247 24.58 -1.61 6.01
CA ALA A 247 26.02 -1.86 6.06
C ALA A 247 26.44 -3.33 5.87
N LYS A 248 25.51 -4.28 6.05
CA LYS A 248 25.74 -5.72 5.85
C LYS A 248 25.31 -6.20 4.46
N ASN A 249 25.17 -5.30 3.49
CA ASN A 249 24.67 -5.60 2.13
C ASN A 249 23.30 -6.31 2.10
N LYS A 250 22.45 -6.05 3.11
CA LYS A 250 21.04 -6.45 3.05
C LYS A 250 20.19 -5.33 2.47
N PHE A 251 19.23 -5.72 1.64
CA PHE A 251 18.33 -4.85 0.91
C PHE A 251 16.92 -4.94 1.49
N TYR A 252 16.23 -3.81 1.52
CA TYR A 252 14.86 -3.72 2.00
C TYR A 252 14.05 -2.85 1.06
N VAL A 253 12.92 -3.35 0.57
CA VAL A 253 11.91 -2.49 -0.07
C VAL A 253 11.27 -1.65 1.03
N ILE A 254 11.59 -0.36 1.06
CA ILE A 254 11.12 0.60 2.06
C ILE A 254 9.71 1.08 1.74
N ASP A 255 9.44 1.33 0.46
CA ASP A 255 8.17 1.84 -0.04
C ASP A 255 8.01 1.48 -1.52
N THR A 256 6.78 1.44 -1.99
CA THR A 256 6.45 1.12 -3.38
C THR A 256 5.11 1.76 -3.76
N GLY A 257 4.90 2.00 -5.04
CA GLY A 257 3.63 2.54 -5.48
C GLY A 257 3.43 2.60 -6.98
N VAL A 258 2.25 3.11 -7.29
CA VAL A 258 1.74 3.32 -8.64
C VAL A 258 1.35 4.78 -8.79
N PHE A 259 1.71 5.39 -9.91
CA PHE A 259 1.09 6.60 -10.41
C PHE A 259 0.27 6.28 -11.66
N ASP A 260 -0.99 6.67 -11.66
CA ASP A 260 -2.02 6.32 -12.65
C ASP A 260 -2.72 7.58 -13.21
N ASP A 261 -2.04 8.73 -13.17
CA ASP A 261 -2.58 9.96 -13.71
C ASP A 261 -2.61 9.91 -15.24
N ILE A 262 -3.72 10.36 -15.83
CA ILE A 262 -3.88 10.45 -17.29
C ILE A 262 -2.76 11.30 -17.91
N ASP A 263 -2.39 12.39 -17.23
CA ASP A 263 -1.21 13.18 -17.61
C ASP A 263 0.04 12.61 -16.95
N THR A 264 0.76 11.77 -17.70
CA THR A 264 1.97 11.10 -17.21
C THR A 264 3.11 12.06 -16.83
N MET A 265 3.03 13.35 -17.17
CA MET A 265 3.99 14.35 -16.68
C MET A 265 3.79 14.65 -15.18
N GLN A 266 2.58 14.46 -14.65
CA GLN A 266 2.34 14.56 -13.20
C GLN A 266 3.10 13.48 -12.42
N HIS A 267 3.42 12.34 -13.05
CA HIS A 267 4.22 11.29 -12.43
C HIS A 267 5.62 11.80 -12.08
N VAL A 268 6.19 12.71 -12.89
CA VAL A 268 7.47 13.36 -12.61
C VAL A 268 7.39 14.18 -11.32
N GLU A 269 6.36 15.00 -11.18
CA GLU A 269 6.17 15.84 -9.98
C GLU A 269 5.91 15.00 -8.73
N LYS A 270 5.10 13.94 -8.83
CA LYS A 270 4.89 13.00 -7.72
C LYS A 270 6.18 12.29 -7.33
N LEU A 271 6.99 11.89 -8.30
CA LEU A 271 8.29 11.28 -8.04
C LEU A 271 9.26 12.28 -7.39
N ARG A 272 9.26 13.55 -7.81
CA ARG A 272 10.08 14.61 -7.18
C ARG A 272 9.76 14.78 -5.69
N LEU A 273 8.50 14.66 -5.29
CA LEU A 273 8.10 14.69 -3.88
C LEU A 273 8.69 13.51 -3.09
N ILE A 274 8.72 12.31 -3.68
CA ILE A 274 9.34 11.13 -3.06
C ILE A 274 10.86 11.31 -2.97
N ILE A 275 11.51 11.75 -4.05
CA ILE A 275 12.96 12.01 -4.08
C ILE A 275 13.34 13.03 -3.00
N SER A 276 12.58 14.11 -2.86
CA SER A 276 12.81 15.14 -1.83
C SER A 276 12.62 14.59 -0.42
N ARG A 277 11.59 13.76 -0.21
CA ARG A 277 11.29 13.14 1.09
C ARG A 277 12.35 12.13 1.51
N GLU A 278 12.78 11.28 0.58
CA GLU A 278 13.58 10.10 0.87
C GLU A 278 15.08 10.32 0.70
N ASN A 279 15.45 11.32 -0.09
CA ASN A 279 16.81 11.68 -0.45
C ASN A 279 17.65 10.47 -0.96
N PRO A 280 17.20 9.72 -1.97
CA PRO A 280 17.86 8.51 -2.45
C PRO A 280 19.17 8.80 -3.18
N LYS A 281 20.24 8.07 -2.89
CA LYS A 281 21.54 8.26 -3.56
C LYS A 281 21.42 8.11 -5.08
N TRP A 282 20.65 7.11 -5.52
CA TRP A 282 20.43 6.81 -6.93
C TRP A 282 18.95 6.78 -7.27
N ILE A 283 18.60 7.22 -8.47
CA ILE A 283 17.29 7.07 -9.09
C ILE A 283 17.52 6.45 -10.46
N ILE A 284 17.11 5.19 -10.64
CA ILE A 284 17.29 4.44 -11.88
C ILE A 284 15.94 4.30 -12.55
N CYS A 285 15.80 4.88 -13.73
CA CYS A 285 14.54 4.93 -14.45
C CYS A 285 14.63 4.15 -15.76
N ASP A 286 13.56 3.47 -16.14
CA ASP A 286 13.40 2.96 -17.51
C ASP A 286 13.69 4.08 -18.54
N ALA A 287 14.47 3.76 -19.57
CA ALA A 287 14.75 4.69 -20.65
C ALA A 287 13.63 4.75 -21.71
N GLY A 288 12.78 3.72 -21.79
CA GLY A 288 11.74 3.54 -22.82
C GLY A 288 10.76 4.71 -22.90
N TYR A 289 9.63 4.63 -22.19
CA TYR A 289 8.65 5.73 -22.13
C TYR A 289 9.15 6.95 -21.31
N GLY A 290 10.35 6.83 -20.73
CA GLY A 290 10.93 7.76 -19.78
C GLY A 290 11.75 8.91 -20.35
N LYS A 291 12.16 8.90 -21.63
CA LYS A 291 13.20 9.82 -22.15
C LYS A 291 13.04 11.29 -21.71
N THR A 292 11.86 11.89 -21.95
CA THR A 292 11.59 13.29 -21.55
C THR A 292 11.51 13.45 -20.03
N LYS A 293 10.89 12.49 -19.34
CA LYS A 293 10.73 12.48 -17.88
C LYS A 293 12.08 12.42 -17.16
N ASN A 294 12.96 11.54 -17.64
CA ASN A 294 14.30 11.36 -17.12
C ASN A 294 15.13 12.62 -17.29
N GLN A 295 15.07 13.29 -18.46
CA GLN A 295 15.79 14.56 -18.67
C GLN A 295 15.36 15.65 -17.68
N ILE A 296 14.06 15.76 -17.40
CA ILE A 296 13.55 16.73 -16.42
C ILE A 296 14.07 16.39 -15.02
N LEU A 297 14.04 15.11 -14.64
CA LEU A 297 14.58 14.67 -13.35
C LEU A 297 16.09 14.89 -13.24
N MET A 298 16.86 14.65 -14.31
CA MET A 298 18.30 14.89 -14.35
C MET A 298 18.64 16.36 -14.15
N ARG A 299 17.87 17.28 -14.75
CA ARG A 299 18.01 18.73 -14.51
C ARG A 299 17.78 19.12 -13.04
N HIS A 300 16.82 18.48 -12.38
CA HIS A 300 16.53 18.75 -10.97
C HIS A 300 17.51 18.06 -10.01
N TYR A 301 18.07 16.91 -10.40
CA TYR A 301 18.91 16.08 -9.55
C TYR A 301 20.13 15.54 -10.33
N PRO A 302 21.05 16.44 -10.75
CA PRO A 302 22.19 16.06 -11.57
C PRO A 302 23.08 15.03 -10.85
N GLY A 303 23.57 14.04 -11.62
CA GLY A 303 24.41 12.95 -11.12
C GLY A 303 23.68 11.87 -10.30
N ARG A 304 22.39 12.04 -9.98
CA ARG A 304 21.62 11.08 -9.18
C ARG A 304 20.61 10.27 -10.00
N VAL A 305 20.14 10.80 -11.12
CA VAL A 305 19.12 10.18 -11.97
C VAL A 305 19.79 9.55 -13.19
N TRP A 306 19.48 8.28 -13.46
CA TRP A 306 20.04 7.49 -14.54
C TRP A 306 18.94 6.87 -15.40
N SER A 307 19.10 6.91 -16.71
CA SER A 307 18.25 6.19 -17.66
C SER A 307 18.81 4.80 -17.94
N ALA A 308 18.05 3.77 -17.63
CA ALA A 308 18.41 2.37 -17.84
C ALA A 308 17.97 1.90 -19.23
N PHE A 309 18.94 1.53 -20.04
CA PHE A 309 18.73 0.93 -21.35
C PHE A 309 18.99 -0.57 -21.25
N THR A 310 17.95 -1.36 -21.42
CA THR A 310 18.07 -2.82 -21.49
C THR A 310 18.44 -3.24 -22.91
N ASN A 311 19.48 -4.06 -23.04
CA ASN A 311 19.92 -4.59 -24.34
C ASN A 311 20.29 -6.08 -24.22
N SER A 312 20.84 -6.67 -25.27
CA SER A 312 21.37 -8.05 -25.28
C SER A 312 22.90 -8.10 -25.17
N GLY A 313 23.53 -6.98 -24.81
CA GLY A 313 24.98 -6.81 -24.79
C GLY A 313 25.61 -7.30 -23.50
N SER A 314 26.40 -6.43 -22.86
CA SER A 314 27.18 -6.76 -21.66
C SER A 314 26.30 -7.20 -20.49
N ASN A 315 26.67 -8.31 -19.85
CA ASN A 315 26.06 -8.77 -18.60
C ASN A 315 26.35 -7.83 -17.43
N ILE A 316 27.43 -7.05 -17.49
CA ILE A 316 27.80 -6.06 -16.48
C ILE A 316 27.22 -4.70 -16.90
N PRO A 317 26.57 -3.94 -15.99
CA PRO A 317 26.07 -2.61 -16.30
C PRO A 317 27.19 -1.64 -16.71
N ILE A 318 26.99 -0.94 -17.82
CA ILE A 318 27.92 0.07 -18.34
C ILE A 318 27.33 1.45 -18.06
N TRP A 319 28.01 2.22 -17.22
CA TRP A 319 27.59 3.55 -16.79
C TRP A 319 28.30 4.62 -17.62
N ASN A 320 27.53 5.44 -18.34
CA ASN A 320 28.06 6.46 -19.23
C ASN A 320 27.41 7.82 -18.91
N THR A 321 28.25 8.86 -18.84
CA THR A 321 27.77 10.25 -18.81
C THR A 321 27.96 10.84 -20.20
N ILE A 322 26.88 11.34 -20.79
CA ILE A 322 26.89 12.08 -22.05
C ILE A 322 26.88 13.56 -21.70
N ASN A 323 28.02 14.19 -21.88
CA ASN A 323 28.24 15.61 -21.66
C ASN A 323 28.74 16.32 -22.93
N GLU A 324 28.76 15.62 -24.06
CA GLU A 324 29.09 16.17 -25.37
C GLU A 324 28.30 15.47 -26.49
N ILE A 325 28.03 16.21 -27.57
CA ILE A 325 27.42 15.67 -28.81
C ILE A 325 28.25 16.17 -29.99
N ASN A 326 28.74 15.25 -30.83
CA ASN A 326 29.60 15.56 -31.99
C ASN A 326 30.85 16.39 -31.61
N GLY A 327 31.44 16.12 -30.45
CA GLY A 327 32.62 16.83 -29.94
C GLY A 327 32.35 18.25 -29.41
N LEU A 328 31.07 18.63 -29.27
CA LEU A 328 30.68 19.89 -28.63
C LEU A 328 30.16 19.61 -27.22
N PRO A 329 30.65 20.31 -26.18
CA PRO A 329 30.19 20.13 -24.81
C PRO A 329 28.74 20.58 -24.66
N LEU A 330 27.97 19.81 -23.89
CA LEU A 330 26.61 20.15 -23.47
C LEU A 330 26.66 21.05 -22.24
N PRO A 331 25.70 21.98 -22.09
CA PRO A 331 25.43 22.63 -20.81
C PRO A 331 25.25 21.59 -19.70
N GLU A 332 25.67 21.91 -18.47
CA GLU A 332 25.60 20.97 -17.34
C GLU A 332 24.17 20.47 -17.07
N ASP A 333 23.17 21.35 -17.25
CA ASP A 333 21.75 21.02 -17.16
C ASP A 333 21.25 20.06 -18.25
N ASP A 334 22.02 19.87 -19.31
CA ASP A 334 21.70 18.98 -20.44
C ASP A 334 22.52 17.69 -20.43
N TRP A 335 23.33 17.47 -19.39
CA TRP A 335 24.03 16.19 -19.22
C TRP A 335 23.04 15.04 -19.08
N GLN A 336 23.40 13.90 -19.65
CA GLN A 336 22.60 12.67 -19.59
C GLN A 336 23.41 11.57 -18.93
N TYR A 337 22.77 10.82 -18.04
CA TYR A 337 23.39 9.73 -17.31
C TYR A 337 22.71 8.42 -17.71
N HIS A 338 23.42 7.56 -18.42
CA HIS A 338 22.90 6.33 -18.99
C HIS A 338 23.54 5.12 -18.34
N VAL A 339 22.72 4.11 -18.04
CA VAL A 339 23.21 2.78 -17.68
C VAL A 339 22.68 1.77 -18.69
N SER A 340 23.59 1.06 -19.34
CA SER A 340 23.24 0.01 -20.31
C SER A 340 23.48 -1.36 -19.66
N VAL A 341 22.48 -2.25 -19.67
CA VAL A 341 22.60 -3.57 -19.06
C VAL A 341 21.87 -4.63 -19.89
N ASN A 342 22.40 -5.85 -19.90
CA ASN A 342 21.68 -6.98 -20.44
C ASN A 342 20.39 -7.25 -19.64
N HIS A 343 19.24 -7.33 -20.32
CA HIS A 343 17.94 -7.51 -19.66
C HIS A 343 17.89 -8.78 -18.78
N THR A 344 18.34 -9.91 -19.33
CA THR A 344 18.39 -11.18 -18.60
C THR A 344 19.32 -11.07 -17.39
N ALA A 345 20.52 -10.53 -17.58
CA ALA A 345 21.50 -10.41 -16.49
C ALA A 345 20.98 -9.52 -15.34
N MET A 346 20.23 -8.47 -15.67
CA MET A 346 19.56 -7.62 -14.68
C MET A 346 18.53 -8.41 -13.86
N CYS A 347 17.65 -9.17 -14.52
CA CYS A 347 16.65 -9.99 -13.85
C CYS A 347 17.30 -11.11 -13.00
N GLU A 348 18.33 -11.78 -13.53
CA GLU A 348 19.08 -12.81 -12.78
C GLU A 348 19.72 -12.23 -11.51
N ASN A 349 20.22 -11.00 -11.56
CA ASN A 349 20.75 -10.32 -10.38
C ASN A 349 19.66 -10.05 -9.33
N THR A 350 18.50 -9.56 -9.75
CA THR A 350 17.33 -9.38 -8.87
C THR A 350 16.91 -10.69 -8.22
N GLU A 351 16.77 -11.75 -9.03
CA GLU A 351 16.44 -13.09 -8.56
C GLU A 351 17.49 -13.61 -7.57
N ALA A 352 18.78 -13.46 -7.85
CA ALA A 352 19.85 -13.88 -6.96
C ALA A 352 19.78 -13.17 -5.60
N ILE A 353 19.46 -11.87 -5.57
CA ILE A 353 19.29 -11.09 -4.33
C ILE A 353 18.08 -11.59 -3.53
N ILE A 354 16.97 -11.89 -4.21
CA ILE A 354 15.77 -12.48 -3.61
C ILE A 354 16.08 -13.86 -3.01
N ASN A 355 16.64 -14.77 -3.81
CA ASN A 355 16.89 -16.17 -3.45
C ASN A 355 17.96 -16.32 -2.36
N ARG A 356 18.94 -15.42 -2.30
CA ARG A 356 19.95 -15.39 -1.21
C ARG A 356 19.41 -14.86 0.11
N ARG A 357 18.10 -14.59 0.23
CA ARG A 357 17.45 -14.02 1.42
C ARG A 357 18.02 -12.64 1.81
N ASN A 358 18.52 -11.91 0.82
CA ASN A 358 19.10 -10.59 1.02
C ASN A 358 18.11 -9.47 0.75
N LEU A 359 16.89 -9.78 0.29
CA LEU A 359 15.79 -8.83 0.14
C LEU A 359 14.71 -9.06 1.21
N GLY A 360 14.41 -8.04 2.01
CA GLY A 360 13.20 -7.98 2.83
C GLY A 360 12.24 -6.91 2.32
N ILE A 361 10.99 -6.94 2.78
CA ILE A 361 10.06 -5.82 2.64
C ILE A 361 9.85 -5.16 4.00
N TYR A 362 10.04 -3.85 4.04
CA TYR A 362 9.74 -3.03 5.20
C TYR A 362 8.24 -2.72 5.20
N TYR A 363 7.47 -3.55 5.91
CA TYR A 363 6.02 -3.52 5.83
C TYR A 363 5.39 -2.53 6.81
N PHE A 364 4.73 -1.50 6.29
CA PHE A 364 3.79 -0.68 7.06
C PHE A 364 2.33 -1.07 6.74
N PRO A 365 1.46 -1.24 7.74
CA PRO A 365 0.04 -1.54 7.51
C PRO A 365 -0.70 -0.54 6.59
N GLU A 366 -0.19 0.69 6.47
CA GLU A 366 -0.75 1.76 5.62
C GLU A 366 -0.42 1.55 4.14
N GLN A 367 0.67 0.82 3.88
CA GLN A 367 1.16 0.44 2.57
C GLN A 367 0.72 -0.96 2.15
N ALA A 368 0.09 -1.72 3.06
CA ALA A 368 -0.31 -3.12 2.87
C ALA A 368 -0.86 -3.42 1.47
N ALA A 369 -1.90 -2.70 1.04
CA ALA A 369 -2.51 -2.91 -0.27
C ALA A 369 -1.55 -2.66 -1.45
N ARG A 370 -0.60 -1.73 -1.33
CA ARG A 370 0.42 -1.47 -2.36
C ARG A 370 1.51 -2.53 -2.33
N THR A 371 1.89 -2.98 -1.13
CA THR A 371 2.83 -4.08 -0.94
C THR A 371 2.26 -5.39 -1.49
N ASP A 372 0.98 -5.67 -1.30
CA ASP A 372 0.31 -6.87 -1.82
C ASP A 372 0.30 -6.88 -3.35
N VAL A 373 -0.04 -5.74 -3.97
CA VAL A 373 0.03 -5.57 -5.43
C VAL A 373 1.46 -5.75 -5.93
N PHE A 374 2.44 -5.16 -5.26
CA PHE A 374 3.84 -5.30 -5.61
C PHE A 374 4.34 -6.74 -5.51
N ILE A 375 3.96 -7.48 -4.45
CA ILE A 375 4.31 -8.89 -4.27
C ILE A 375 3.67 -9.73 -5.39
N PHE A 376 2.42 -9.47 -5.73
CA PHE A 376 1.75 -10.12 -6.86
C PHE A 376 2.48 -9.83 -8.18
N GLU A 377 2.83 -8.57 -8.45
CA GLU A 377 3.57 -8.20 -9.68
C GLU A 377 4.95 -8.85 -9.74
N ILE A 378 5.65 -8.99 -8.61
CA ILE A 378 6.90 -9.77 -8.54
C ILE A 378 6.66 -11.22 -8.91
N SER A 379 5.54 -11.81 -8.47
CA SER A 379 5.22 -13.21 -8.74
C SER A 379 4.77 -13.47 -10.18
N GLN A 380 4.46 -12.42 -10.96
CA GLN A 380 4.13 -12.52 -12.38
C GLN A 380 5.37 -12.55 -13.30
N ALA A 381 6.58 -12.31 -12.78
CA ALA A 381 7.78 -12.35 -13.59
C ALA A 381 8.09 -13.80 -14.02
N GLU A 382 8.02 -14.07 -15.32
CA GLU A 382 8.26 -15.40 -15.89
C GLU A 382 9.67 -15.51 -16.46
N ALA A 383 10.22 -16.73 -16.40
CA ALA A 383 11.49 -17.04 -17.02
C ALA A 383 11.43 -18.42 -17.69
N GLU A 384 11.77 -18.46 -18.98
CA GLU A 384 11.82 -19.69 -19.76
C GLU A 384 13.27 -20.04 -20.11
N GLU A 385 13.58 -21.33 -20.16
CA GLU A 385 14.88 -21.83 -20.62
C GLU A 385 14.83 -22.02 -22.14
N VAL A 386 15.62 -21.25 -22.88
CA VAL A 386 15.69 -21.28 -24.34
C VAL A 386 17.04 -21.83 -24.80
N ASN A 387 17.00 -22.70 -25.83
CA ASN A 387 18.21 -23.20 -26.47
C ASN A 387 18.76 -22.15 -27.43
N THR A 388 20.02 -21.76 -27.24
CA THR A 388 20.77 -20.88 -28.14
C THR A 388 21.94 -21.62 -28.78
N SER A 389 22.57 -21.02 -29.80
CA SER A 389 23.80 -21.55 -30.42
C SER A 389 24.96 -21.69 -29.44
N THR A 390 24.91 -20.99 -28.30
CA THR A 390 25.93 -21.01 -27.24
C THR A 390 25.57 -21.90 -26.04
N GLY A 391 24.44 -22.61 -26.09
CA GLY A 391 23.92 -23.43 -25.00
C GLY A 391 22.55 -22.95 -24.51
N LYS A 392 22.12 -23.44 -23.35
CA LYS A 392 20.87 -23.02 -22.73
C LYS A 392 21.01 -21.64 -22.08
N GLN A 393 20.07 -20.74 -22.35
CA GLN A 393 19.99 -19.43 -21.70
C GLN A 393 18.60 -19.22 -21.13
N ARG A 394 18.48 -18.50 -20.01
CA ARG A 394 17.18 -18.09 -19.49
C ARG A 394 16.73 -16.80 -20.17
N ARG A 395 15.46 -16.74 -20.54
CA ARG A 395 14.81 -15.55 -21.08
C ARG A 395 13.70 -15.13 -20.13
N PHE A 396 13.78 -13.89 -19.64
CA PHE A 396 12.77 -13.33 -18.76
C PHE A 396 11.72 -12.58 -19.58
N ASP A 397 10.46 -12.81 -19.27
CA ASP A 397 9.34 -11.96 -19.67
C ASP A 397 8.79 -11.25 -18.44
N ILE A 398 8.92 -9.92 -18.46
CA ILE A 398 8.43 -9.04 -17.39
C ILE A 398 7.41 -8.03 -17.92
N SER A 399 6.85 -8.27 -19.10
CA SER A 399 5.90 -7.37 -19.76
C SER A 399 4.64 -7.09 -18.96
N SER A 400 4.26 -7.99 -18.06
CA SER A 400 3.15 -7.84 -17.11
C SER A 400 3.61 -7.56 -15.67
N ALA A 401 4.92 -7.54 -15.42
CA ALA A 401 5.55 -7.49 -14.09
C ALA A 401 6.29 -6.15 -13.85
N HIS A 402 5.63 -5.02 -14.10
CA HIS A 402 6.21 -3.68 -13.99
C HIS A 402 6.80 -3.38 -12.60
N GLY A 403 6.21 -3.89 -11.51
CA GLY A 403 6.79 -3.81 -10.17
C GLY A 403 8.14 -4.55 -10.05
N TYR A 404 8.28 -5.70 -10.69
CA TYR A 404 9.55 -6.44 -10.77
C TYR A 404 10.60 -5.67 -11.59
N ALA A 405 10.19 -5.04 -12.70
CA ALA A 405 11.07 -4.18 -13.49
C ALA A 405 11.61 -3.02 -12.65
N ALA A 406 10.72 -2.29 -11.96
CA ALA A 406 11.10 -1.21 -11.06
C ALA A 406 12.03 -1.68 -9.92
N LEU A 407 11.78 -2.85 -9.32
CA LEU A 407 12.69 -3.44 -8.34
C LEU A 407 14.07 -3.73 -8.95
N SER A 408 14.11 -4.26 -10.16
CA SER A 408 15.36 -4.60 -10.86
C SER A 408 16.20 -3.36 -11.16
N TYR A 409 15.58 -2.26 -11.56
CA TYR A 409 16.25 -0.97 -11.68
C TYR A 409 16.78 -0.47 -10.33
N ALA A 410 16.02 -0.63 -9.25
CA ALA A 410 16.44 -0.19 -7.91
C ALA A 410 17.66 -0.98 -7.39
N LEU A 411 17.81 -2.24 -7.81
CA LEU A 411 18.92 -3.11 -7.41
C LEU A 411 20.12 -3.03 -8.36
N LEU A 412 19.97 -2.40 -9.53
CA LEU A 412 20.99 -2.31 -10.57
C LEU A 412 22.34 -1.73 -10.10
N PRO A 413 22.39 -0.68 -9.24
CA PRO A 413 23.67 -0.15 -8.72
C PRO A 413 24.49 -1.18 -7.93
N TYR A 414 23.85 -2.26 -7.48
CA TYR A 414 24.47 -3.31 -6.67
C TYR A 414 24.68 -4.60 -7.45
N ALA A 415 24.37 -4.60 -8.75
CA ALA A 415 24.59 -5.74 -9.61
C ALA A 415 26.09 -6.04 -9.67
N PHE A 416 26.44 -7.32 -9.46
CA PHE A 416 27.81 -7.84 -9.56
C PHE A 416 28.83 -7.27 -8.56
N VAL A 417 28.38 -6.56 -7.52
CA VAL A 417 29.21 -6.20 -6.36
C VAL A 417 29.29 -7.44 -5.46
N GLN A 418 30.38 -8.20 -5.61
CA GLN A 418 30.71 -9.33 -4.74
C GLN A 418 31.20 -8.87 -3.37
#